data_AF-A0A849FW83-F1
#
_entry.id   AF-A0A849FW83-F1
#
_cell.length_a   1.000
_cell.length_b   1.000
_cell.length_c   1.000
_cell.angle_alpha   90.00
_cell.angle_beta   90.00
_cell.angle_gamma   90.00
#
_symmetry.space_group_name_H-M   'P 1'
#
loop_
_entity.id
_entity.type
_entity.pdbx_description
1 polymer ?
#
loop_
_entity_poly.entity_id
_entity_poly.type
_entity_poly.pdbx_seq_one_letter_code
_entity_poly.pdbx_strand_id
1 'polypeptide(L)' 'AQTREEAIDKMLRALGEYVIEGVKTTIPFHLQLLRNEDFRKGNFNTKFLETFELKPE' A
#
# COMPACT_ATOMS: atom_id res chain seq x y z
N ALA A 1 2.36 -13.46 9.23
CA ALA A 1 0.97 -13.05 9.45
C ALA A 1 0.11 -14.26 9.14
N GLN A 2 -0.89 -14.54 9.97
CA GLN A 2 -1.81 -15.66 9.77
C GLN A 2 -3.08 -15.23 9.03
N THR A 3 -3.40 -13.93 9.03
CA THR A 3 -4.52 -13.36 8.29
C THR A 3 -4.05 -12.29 7.29
N ARG A 4 -4.90 -12.00 6.30
CA ARG A 4 -4.64 -10.94 5.31
C ARG A 4 -4.53 -9.57 5.96
N GLU A 5 -5.39 -9.27 6.94
CA GLU A 5 -5.35 -8.01 7.69
C GLU A 5 -4.02 -7.86 8.44
N GLU A 6 -3.60 -8.90 9.17
CA GLU A 6 -2.30 -8.90 9.84
C GLU A 6 -1.13 -8.73 8.86
N ALA A 7 -1.23 -9.29 7.65
CA ALA A 7 -0.20 -9.16 6.63
C ALA A 7 -0.10 -7.71 6.12
N ILE A 8 -1.25 -7.07 5.89
CA ILE A 8 -1.34 -5.66 5.48
C ILE A 8 -0.76 -4.76 6.57
N ASP A 9 -1.15 -4.95 7.83
CA ASP A 9 -0.68 -4.11 8.92
C ASP A 9 0.82 -4.31 9.20
N LYS A 10 1.32 -5.55 9.07
CA LYS A 10 2.76 -5.83 9.13
C LYS A 10 3.54 -5.15 7.99
N MET A 11 2.99 -5.13 6.78
CA MET A 11 3.60 -4.45 5.63
C MET A 11 3.60 -2.93 5.80
N LEU A 12 2.52 -2.35 6.33
CA LEU A 12 2.46 -0.91 6.62
C LEU A 12 3.56 -0.49 7.60
N ARG A 13 3.78 -1.27 8.66
CA ARG A 13 4.87 -1.04 9.60
C ARG A 13 6.24 -1.20 8.93
N ALA A 14 6.45 -2.29 8.20
CA ALA A 14 7.73 -2.57 7.54
C ALA A 14 8.11 -1.47 6.55
N LEU A 15 7.16 -1.00 5.74
CA LEU A 15 7.38 0.09 4.78
C LEU A 15 7.53 1.46 5.46
N GLY A 16 6.86 1.70 6.58
CA GLY A 16 7.01 2.95 7.34
C GLY A 16 8.36 3.10 8.03
N GLU A 17 9.00 1.99 8.38
CA GLU A 17 10.36 1.96 8.94
C GLU A 17 11.45 1.81 7.86
N TYR A 18 11.07 1.61 6.58
CA TYR A 18 12.02 1.37 5.50
C TYR A 18 12.51 2.68 4.87
N VAL A 19 13.71 3.09 5.27
CA VAL A 19 14.34 4.33 4.79
C VAL A 19 15.25 4.04 3.60
N ILE A 20 14.97 4.69 2.47
CA ILE A 20 15.80 4.67 1.26
C ILE A 20 16.09 6.11 0.88
N GLU A 21 17.37 6.44 0.75
CA GLU A 21 17.83 7.79 0.42
C GLU A 21 18.42 7.85 -1.00
N GLY A 22 18.38 9.03 -1.61
CA GLY A 22 19.03 9.31 -2.90
C GLY A 22 18.28 8.86 -4.16
N VAL A 23 17.20 8.09 -4.02
CA VAL A 23 16.35 7.66 -5.16
C VAL A 23 14.87 7.73 -4.81
N LYS A 24 14.04 8.04 -5.82
CA LYS A 24 12.58 7.94 -5.67
C LYS A 24 12.18 6.48 -5.62
N THR A 25 11.24 6.17 -4.74
CA THR A 25 10.74 4.81 -4.54
C THR A 25 9.22 4.78 -4.71
N THR A 26 8.67 3.57 -4.85
CA THR A 26 7.22 3.34 -4.86
C THR A 26 6.65 3.10 -3.46
N ILE A 27 7.42 3.34 -2.39
CA ILE A 27 6.97 3.16 -1.01
C ILE A 27 5.70 3.99 -0.72
N PRO A 28 5.62 5.29 -1.09
CA PRO A 28 4.40 6.09 -0.86
C PRO A 28 3.16 5.48 -1.53
N PHE A 29 3.32 4.95 -2.74
CA PHE A 29 2.24 4.26 -3.45
C PHE A 29 1.75 3.02 -2.69
N HIS A 30 2.66 2.15 -2.24
CA HIS A 30 2.28 0.94 -1.51
C HIS A 30 1.62 1.27 -0.17
N LEU A 31 2.09 2.30 0.54
CA LEU A 31 1.47 2.76 1.78
C LEU A 31 0.03 3.24 1.55
N GLN A 32 -0.22 4.00 0.49
CA GLN A 32 -1.57 4.46 0.16
C GLN A 32 -2.48 3.32 -0.32
N LEU A 33 -1.95 2.39 -1.11
CA LEU A 33 -2.67 1.21 -1.58
C LEU A 33 -3.10 0.31 -0.41
N LEU A 34 -2.19 0.02 0.53
CA LEU A 34 -2.47 -0.82 1.70
C LEU A 34 -3.44 -0.17 2.70
N ARG A 35 -3.59 1.16 2.66
CA ARG A 35 -4.58 1.92 3.43
C ARG A 35 -5.92 2.08 2.71
N ASN A 36 -6.02 1.75 1.42
CA ASN A 36 -7.27 1.87 0.68
C ASN A 36 -8.30 0.83 1.15
N GLU A 37 -9.52 1.28 1.44
CA GLU A 37 -10.60 0.45 1.97
C GLU A 37 -11.04 -0.65 1.01
N ASP A 38 -11.17 -0.36 -0.28
CA ASP A 38 -11.54 -1.36 -1.30
C ASP A 38 -10.46 -2.42 -1.45
N PHE A 39 -9.19 -2.00 -1.42
CA PHE A 39 -8.06 -2.92 -1.37
C PHE A 39 -8.12 -3.78 -0.09
N ARG A 40 -8.32 -3.20 1.09
CA ARG A 40 -8.43 -3.95 2.36
C ARG A 40 -9.63 -4.91 2.38
N LYS A 41 -10.74 -4.58 1.73
CA LYS A 41 -11.92 -5.46 1.61
C LYS A 41 -11.79 -6.53 0.51
N GLY A 42 -10.77 -6.45 -0.35
CA GLY A 42 -10.62 -7.36 -1.49
C GLY A 42 -11.55 -7.02 -2.67
N ASN A 43 -12.15 -5.83 -2.67
CA ASN A 43 -13.09 -5.36 -3.67
C ASN A 43 -12.36 -4.68 -4.84
N PHE A 44 -11.63 -5.44 -5.64
CA PHE A 44 -10.88 -4.92 -6.77
C PHE A 44 -10.71 -5.94 -7.90
N ASN A 45 -10.35 -5.46 -9.08
CA ASN A 45 -10.06 -6.27 -10.26
C ASN A 45 -8.75 -5.83 -10.93
N THR A 46 -8.43 -6.38 -12.09
CA THR A 46 -7.19 -6.07 -12.82
C THR A 46 -7.08 -4.62 -13.28
N LYS A 47 -8.18 -3.86 -13.31
CA LYS A 47 -8.23 -2.45 -13.71
C LYS A 47 -8.22 -1.48 -12.53
N PHE A 48 -8.17 -1.97 -11.29
CA PHE A 48 -8.26 -1.14 -10.09
C PHE A 48 -7.26 0.03 -10.07
N LEU A 49 -6.04 -0.21 -10.56
CA LEU A 49 -5.00 0.82 -10.59
C LEU A 49 -5.28 1.93 -11.61
N GLU A 50 -6.14 1.71 -12.61
CA GLU A 50 -6.57 2.75 -13.55
C GLU A 50 -7.43 3.82 -12.85
N THR A 51 -8.13 3.44 -11.78
CA THR A 51 -8.98 4.34 -10.98
C THR A 51 -8.31 4.81 -9.68
N PHE A 52 -7.12 4.29 -9.38
CA PHE A 52 -6.39 4.63 -8.17
C PHE A 52 -5.58 5.90 -8.37
N GLU A 53 -5.92 6.96 -7.65
CA GLU A 53 -5.15 8.21 -7.66
C GLU A 53 -4.15 8.22 -6.50
N LEU A 54 -2.85 8.33 -6.86
CA LEU A 54 -1.79 8.55 -5.89
C LEU A 54 -1.86 10.00 -5.40
N LYS A 55 -2.10 10.19 -4.12
CA LYS A 55 -2.06 11.52 -3.51
C LYS A 55 -0.60 11.94 -3.32
N PRO A 56 -0.22 13.17 -3.73
CA PRO A 56 1.08 13.71 -3.36
C PRO A 56 1.17 13.85 -1.84
N GLU A 57 2.38 13.64 -1.30
CA GLU A 57 2.73 13.88 0.11
C GLU A 57 2.91 15.36 0.42
#